data_AF-A0A9E5ZKE1-F1
#
_entry.id   AF-A0A9E5ZKE1-F1
#
_cell.length_a   1.000
_cell.length_b   1.000
_cell.length_c   1.000
_cell.angle_alpha   90.00
_cell.angle_beta   90.00
_cell.angle_gamma   90.00
#
_symmetry.space_group_name_H-M   'P 1'
#
loop_
_entity.id
_entity.type
_entity.pdbx_description
1 polymer ?
#
loop_
_entity_poly.entity_id
_entity_poly.type
_entity_poly.pdbx_seq_one_letter_code
_entity_poly.pdbx_strand_id
1 'polypeptide(L)' 'MNQHKKKVTNSWRLDETYIKVAGKERFLYRAVDKQGNIIDFATNQKRMKGLAQKFLNKAIGNVWKFENNQRR' A
#
# COMPACT_ATOMS: atom_id res chain seq x y z
N MET A 1 2.05 -15.21 14.78
CA MET A 1 1.68 -15.58 13.39
C MET A 1 2.55 -14.78 12.42
N ASN A 2 3.67 -15.36 11.98
CA ASN A 2 4.54 -14.72 11.00
C ASN A 2 3.85 -14.77 9.63
N GLN A 3 3.20 -13.67 9.24
CA GLN A 3 2.75 -13.52 7.87
C GLN A 3 3.98 -13.32 6.99
N HIS A 4 4.47 -14.41 6.40
CA HIS A 4 5.35 -14.34 5.24
C HIS A 4 4.58 -13.57 4.16
N LYS A 5 4.95 -12.30 3.95
CA LYS A 5 4.32 -11.46 2.94
C LYS A 5 4.57 -12.11 1.57
N LYS A 6 3.49 -12.51 0.92
CA LYS A 6 3.53 -13.18 -0.39
C LYS A 6 4.29 -12.31 -1.40
N LYS A 7 4.96 -12.98 -2.33
CA LYS A 7 5.77 -12.40 -3.40
C LYS A 7 4.94 -11.37 -4.18
N VAL A 8 5.29 -10.10 -4.04
CA VAL A 8 4.62 -9.00 -4.75
C VAL A 8 5.08 -9.01 -6.20
N THR A 9 4.16 -8.96 -7.15
CA THR A 9 4.53 -8.86 -8.58
C THR A 9 5.14 -7.51 -8.94
N ASN A 10 5.98 -7.48 -9.98
CA ASN A 10 6.60 -6.27 -10.55
C ASN A 10 5.60 -5.21 -11.03
N SER A 11 4.32 -5.56 -11.16
CA SER A 11 3.23 -4.64 -11.50
C SER A 11 2.26 -4.56 -10.33
N TRP A 12 1.97 -3.34 -9.90
CA TRP A 12 1.05 -3.02 -8.80
C TRP A 12 0.32 -1.71 -9.09
N ARG A 13 -0.80 -1.49 -8.42
CA ARG A 13 -1.67 -0.32 -8.55
C ARG A 13 -1.86 0.34 -7.20
N LEU A 14 -2.05 1.66 -7.22
CA LEU A 14 -2.36 2.47 -6.06
C LEU A 14 -3.75 3.09 -6.24
N ASP A 15 -4.67 2.76 -5.33
CA ASP A 15 -6.01 3.32 -5.32
C ASP A 15 -6.16 4.33 -4.17
N GLU A 16 -6.75 5.51 -4.44
CA GLU A 16 -7.27 6.44 -3.41
C GLU A 16 -8.79 6.24 -3.35
N THR A 17 -9.31 5.83 -2.20
CA THR A 17 -10.75 5.62 -1.99
C THR A 17 -11.19 6.31 -0.71
N TYR A 18 -12.42 6.78 -0.70
CA TYR A 18 -13.02 7.37 0.47
C TYR A 18 -13.90 6.34 1.18
N ILE A 19 -13.66 6.15 2.48
CA ILE A 19 -14.37 5.16 3.29
C ILE A 19 -14.87 5.79 4.59
N LYS A 20 -16.01 5.30 5.09
CA LYS A 20 -16.54 5.69 6.40
C LYS A 20 -16.16 4.62 7.42
N VAL A 21 -15.34 5.00 8.40
CA VAL A 21 -14.89 4.11 9.49
C VAL A 21 -15.43 4.65 10.81
N ALA A 22 -16.28 3.86 11.48
CA ALA A 22 -16.90 4.22 12.76
C ALA A 22 -17.56 5.61 12.75
N GLY A 23 -18.33 5.89 11.69
CA GLY A 23 -19.03 7.16 11.52
C GLY A 23 -18.17 8.32 11.01
N LYS A 24 -16.84 8.17 10.93
CA LYS A 24 -15.92 9.19 10.45
C LYS A 24 -15.45 8.91 9.03
N GLU A 25 -15.41 9.96 8.24
CA GLU A 25 -14.97 9.94 6.86
C GLU A 25 -13.45 9.95 6.80
N ARG A 26 -12.86 9.02 6.03
CA ARG A 26 -11.42 8.89 5.88
C ARG A 26 -11.03 8.59 4.45
N PHE A 27 -9.85 9.07 4.08
CA PHE A 27 -9.17 8.75 2.84
C PHE A 27 -8.31 7.50 3.05
N LEU A 28 -8.58 6.47 2.28
CA LEU A 28 -7.83 5.23 2.23
C LEU A 28 -6.96 5.24 0.98
N TYR A 29 -5.67 5.01 1.19
CA TYR A 29 -4.69 4.71 0.16
C TYR A 29 -4.36 3.22 0.23
N ARG A 30 -4.51 2.50 -0.87
CA ARG A 30 -4.25 1.06 -0.90
C ARG A 30 -3.34 0.71 -2.08
N ALA A 31 -2.21 0.07 -1.79
CA ALA A 31 -1.33 -0.51 -2.80
C ALA A 31 -1.66 -2.00 -2.94
N VAL A 32 -2.03 -2.42 -4.15
CA VAL A 32 -2.35 -3.82 -4.48
C VAL A 32 -1.50 -4.30 -5.64
N ASP A 33 -1.07 -5.56 -5.59
CA ASP A 33 -0.35 -6.17 -6.71
C ASP A 33 -1.32 -6.60 -7.83
N LYS A 34 -0.76 -7.12 -8.94
CA LYS A 34 -1.55 -7.59 -10.09
C LYS A 34 -2.49 -8.76 -9.75
N GLN A 35 -2.14 -9.58 -8.76
CA GLN A 35 -2.93 -10.72 -8.27
C GLN A 35 -3.95 -10.31 -7.19
N GLY A 36 -4.02 -9.02 -6.84
CA GLY A 36 -4.92 -8.50 -5.81
C GLY A 36 -4.38 -8.65 -4.39
N ASN A 37 -3.10 -9.01 -4.21
CA ASN A 37 -2.49 -9.05 -2.87
C ASN A 37 -2.25 -7.63 -2.35
N ILE A 38 -2.54 -7.40 -1.07
CA ILE A 38 -2.33 -6.10 -0.42
C ILE A 38 -0.84 -5.96 -0.09
N ILE A 39 -0.21 -4.91 -0.63
CA ILE A 39 1.19 -4.58 -0.38
C ILE A 39 1.29 -3.72 0.89
N ASP A 40 0.53 -2.63 0.91
CA ASP A 40 0.45 -1.69 2.03
C ASP A 40 -0.89 -0.92 1.97
N PHE A 41 -1.31 -0.38 3.10
CA PHE A 41 -2.48 0.49 3.20
C PHE A 41 -2.22 1.62 4.20
N ALA A 42 -2.76 2.81 3.92
CA ALA A 42 -2.72 3.95 4.82
C ALA A 42 -4.06 4.64 4.85
N THR A 43 -4.50 5.07 6.04
CA THR A 43 -5.71 5.87 6.18
C THR A 43 -5.36 7.24 6.74
N ASN A 44 -6.02 8.28 6.25
CA ASN A 44 -5.93 9.61 6.82
C ASN A 44 -7.30 10.27 6.93
N GLN A 45 -7.46 11.16 7.91
CA GLN A 45 -8.72 11.89 8.09
C GLN A 45 -8.89 13.03 7.07
N LYS A 46 -7.80 13.56 6.52
CA LYS A 46 -7.82 14.64 5.51
C LYS A 46 -7.15 14.20 4.21
N ARG A 47 -7.63 14.71 3.08
CA ARG A 47 -6.94 14.55 1.79
C ARG A 47 -5.66 15.37 1.81
N MET A 48 -4.50 14.72 1.73
CA MET A 48 -3.21 15.41 1.74
C MET A 48 -2.29 14.82 0.68
N LYS A 49 -1.95 15.63 -0.34
CA LYS A 49 -1.03 15.23 -1.41
C LYS A 49 0.33 14.74 -0.87
N GLY A 50 0.83 15.38 0.19
CA GLY A 50 2.08 14.99 0.84
C GLY A 50 2.02 13.59 1.49
N LEU A 51 0.86 13.16 1.97
CA LEU A 51 0.71 11.80 2.52
C LEU A 51 0.63 10.75 1.42
N ALA A 52 -0.07 11.04 0.32
CA ALA A 52 -0.08 10.18 -0.86
C ALA A 52 1.35 9.96 -1.40
N GLN A 53 2.15 11.03 -1.49
CA GLN A 53 3.53 10.94 -1.95
C GLN A 53 4.44 10.17 -0.97
N LYS A 54 4.31 10.42 0.34
CA LYS A 54 5.03 9.63 1.36
C LYS A 54 4.65 8.14 1.31
N PHE A 55 3.37 7.85 1.12
CA PHE A 55 2.88 6.48 0.97
C PHE A 55 3.45 5.81 -0.28
N LEU A 56 3.45 6.51 -1.43
CA LEU A 56 4.03 6.02 -2.68
C LEU A 56 5.52 5.68 -2.51
N ASN A 57 6.31 6.59 -1.92
CA ASN A 57 7.73 6.36 -1.68
C ASN A 57 7.97 5.14 -0.76
N LYS A 58 7.14 4.97 0.28
CA LYS A 58 7.20 3.81 1.17
C LYS A 58 6.83 2.51 0.43
N ALA A 59 5.81 2.55 -0.42
CA ALA A 59 5.39 1.39 -1.22
C ALA A 59 6.49 0.95 -2.20
N ILE A 60 7.11 1.89 -2.91
CA ILE A 60 8.25 1.60 -3.81
C ILE A 60 9.41 0.98 -3.03
N GLY A 61 9.78 1.57 -1.89
CA GLY A 61 10.86 1.03 -1.06
C GLY A 61 10.56 -0.37 -0.51
N ASN A 62 9.30 -0.65 -0.18
CA ASN A 62 8.85 -1.97 0.25
C ASN A 62 8.95 -2.98 -0.91
N VAL A 63 8.48 -2.64 -2.11
CA VAL A 63 8.60 -3.49 -3.31
C VAL A 63 10.06 -3.85 -3.59
N TRP A 64 10.97 -2.88 -3.52
CA TRP A 64 12.40 -3.11 -3.70
C TRP A 64 12.99 -4.08 -2.68
N LYS A 65 12.58 -3.96 -1.41
CA LYS A 65 12.98 -4.91 -0.35
C LYS A 65 12.45 -6.31 -0.62
N PHE A 66 11.22 -6.43 -1.14
CA PHE A 66 10.67 -7.74 -1.51
C PHE A 66 11.43 -8.36 -2.69
N GLU A 67 11.76 -7.60 -3.73
CA GLU A 67 12.47 -8.13 -4.91
C GLU A 67 13.88 -8.62 -4.56
N ASN A 68 14.64 -7.86 -3.78
CA ASN A 68 16.00 -8.26 -3.38
C ASN A 68 16.03 -9.46 -2.43
N ASN A 69 15.00 -9.64 -1.60
CA ASN A 69 14.88 -10.81 -0.74
C ASN A 69 14.40 -12.07 -1.48
N GLN A 70 14.08 -11.97 -2.78
CA GLN A 70 13.72 -13.08 -3.67
C GLN A 70 14.86 -13.50 -4.61
N ARG A 71 15.94 -12.70 -4.68
CA ARG A 71 17.17 -13.01 -5.45
C ARG A 71 18.28 -13.66 -4.60
N ARG A 72 18.02 -13.89 -3.31
CA ARG A 72 18.88 -14.66 -2.40
C ARG A 72 18.29 -16.04 -2.16
#